data_AF-A0A1A3CEL1-F1
#
_entry.id   AF-A0A1A3CEL1-F1
#
_cell.length_a   1.000
_cell.length_b   1.000
_cell.length_c   1.000
_cell.angle_alpha   90.00
_cell.angle_beta   90.00
_cell.angle_gamma   90.00
#
_symmetry.space_group_name_H-M   'P 1'
#
loop_
_entity.id
_entity.type
_entity.pdbx_description
1 polymer ?
#
loop_
_entity_poly.entity_id
_entity_poly.type
_entity_poly.pdbx_seq_one_letter_code
_entity_poly.pdbx_strand_id
1 'polypeptide(L)'
;MSPTTKQAAQIWCSFCGKSNAEVDKLVAGPGVQICNECIDLSQAIIDEYRDKPNELRMPIWESWTDQQMLDHIPRMAVVAQQVEADLRSWVSELRRRGVTWAKIGQTLGITRQSAWERFAGE
;
A
#
# COMPACT_ATOMS: atom_id res chain seq x y z
N MET A 1 -29.45 -18.59 -14.49
CA MET A 1 -28.55 -18.38 -13.33
C MET A 1 -27.16 -18.15 -13.90
N SER A 2 -26.72 -16.90 -13.92
CA SER A 2 -25.47 -16.50 -14.56
C SER A 2 -24.26 -17.00 -13.75
N PRO A 3 -23.18 -17.47 -14.40
CA PRO A 3 -21.95 -17.77 -13.69
C PRO A 3 -21.34 -16.44 -13.24
N THR A 4 -21.22 -16.23 -11.94
CA THR A 4 -20.42 -15.14 -11.37
C THR A 4 -18.96 -15.43 -11.66
N THR A 5 -18.47 -14.91 -12.79
CA THR A 5 -17.04 -14.77 -13.03
C THR A 5 -16.47 -13.99 -11.85
N LYS A 6 -15.68 -14.64 -10.99
CA LYS A 6 -14.81 -13.95 -10.03
C LYS A 6 -13.95 -13.00 -10.86
N GLN A 7 -14.32 -11.72 -10.88
CA GLN A 7 -13.47 -10.68 -11.43
C GLN A 7 -12.18 -10.74 -10.61
N ALA A 8 -11.11 -11.25 -11.20
CA ALA A 8 -9.81 -11.25 -10.55
C ALA A 8 -9.52 -9.78 -10.20
N ALA A 9 -9.36 -9.48 -8.91
CA ALA A 9 -9.05 -8.12 -8.47
C ALA A 9 -7.82 -7.65 -9.26
N GLN A 10 -8.00 -6.61 -10.07
CA GLN A 10 -6.87 -5.95 -10.70
C GLN A 10 -6.05 -5.34 -9.56
N ILE A 11 -4.76 -5.63 -9.54
CA ILE A 11 -3.80 -5.11 -8.55
C ILE A 11 -2.65 -4.44 -9.32
N TRP A 12 -2.12 -3.34 -8.80
CA TRP A 12 -1.23 -2.41 -9.54
C TRP A 12 0.05 -2.05 -8.81
N CYS A 13 1.23 -2.34 -9.36
CA CYS A 13 2.54 -2.15 -8.75
C CYS A 13 2.67 -0.82 -7.99
N SER A 14 3.01 -0.84 -6.70
CA SER A 14 3.15 0.36 -5.88
C SER A 14 4.29 1.25 -6.39
N PHE A 15 5.29 0.65 -7.03
CA PHE A 15 6.50 1.30 -7.55
C PHE A 15 6.36 1.88 -8.95
N CYS A 16 5.62 1.27 -9.88
CA CYS A 16 5.43 1.82 -11.24
C CYS A 16 3.98 2.14 -11.63
N GLY A 17 2.98 1.55 -10.97
CA GLY A 17 1.55 1.73 -11.28
C GLY A 17 0.99 0.74 -12.31
N LYS A 18 1.82 -0.12 -12.90
CA LYS A 18 1.38 -1.16 -13.86
C LYS A 18 0.53 -2.23 -13.18
N SER A 19 -0.54 -2.67 -13.84
CA SER A 19 -1.38 -3.78 -13.39
C SER A 19 -0.70 -5.14 -13.53
N ASN A 20 -1.25 -6.17 -12.89
CA ASN A 20 -0.83 -7.56 -13.06
C ASN A 20 -0.96 -8.10 -14.50
N ALA A 21 -1.67 -7.41 -15.40
CA ALA A 21 -1.76 -7.77 -16.82
C ALA A 21 -0.62 -7.15 -17.66
N GLU A 22 0.07 -6.13 -17.12
CA GLU A 22 1.11 -5.36 -17.82
C GLU A 22 2.53 -5.81 -17.45
N VAL A 23 2.68 -6.79 -16.54
CA VAL A 23 3.97 -7.30 -16.04
C VAL A 23 3.95 -8.82 -15.98
N ASP A 24 5.12 -9.46 -16.06
CA ASP A 24 5.26 -10.92 -16.00
C ASP A 24 4.90 -11.47 -14.62
N LYS A 25 5.37 -10.81 -13.55
CA LYS A 25 5.11 -11.23 -12.17
C LYS A 25 4.79 -10.03 -11.29
N LEU A 26 3.87 -10.26 -10.37
CA LEU A 26 3.49 -9.29 -9.34
C LEU A 26 3.43 -10.00 -7.98
N VAL A 27 4.24 -9.53 -7.04
CA VAL A 27 4.30 -10.07 -5.67
C VAL A 27 3.41 -9.22 -4.79
N ALA A 28 2.37 -9.84 -4.22
CA ALA A 28 1.41 -9.16 -3.34
C ALA A 28 1.70 -9.37 -1.86
N GLY A 29 1.86 -8.27 -1.13
CA GLY A 29 1.88 -8.22 0.33
C GLY A 29 0.64 -7.49 0.89
N PRO A 30 0.48 -7.40 2.22
CA PRO A 30 -0.60 -6.64 2.83
C PRO A 30 -0.44 -5.14 2.53
N GLY A 31 -1.36 -4.53 1.77
CA GLY A 31 -1.37 -3.10 1.47
C GLY A 31 -0.46 -2.66 0.32
N VAL A 32 0.48 -3.50 -0.12
CA VAL A 32 1.52 -3.13 -1.09
C VAL A 32 1.91 -4.28 -1.98
N GLN A 33 2.34 -3.97 -3.20
CA GLN A 33 2.79 -4.99 -4.14
C GLN A 33 3.84 -4.46 -5.12
N ILE A 34 4.72 -5.35 -5.58
CA ILE A 34 5.88 -4.99 -6.41
C ILE A 34 6.00 -5.97 -7.58
N CYS A 35 6.28 -5.44 -8.78
CA CYS A 35 6.44 -6.27 -9.99
C CYS A 35 7.90 -6.68 -10.18
N ASN A 36 8.13 -7.68 -11.04
CA ASN A 36 9.46 -8.14 -11.40
C ASN A 36 10.37 -7.00 -11.92
N GLU A 37 9.85 -6.15 -12.81
CA GLU A 37 10.66 -5.04 -13.37
C GLU A 37 11.13 -4.06 -12.29
N CYS A 38 10.29 -3.76 -11.30
CA CYS A 38 10.66 -2.87 -10.20
C CYS A 38 11.63 -3.53 -9.22
N ILE A 39 11.55 -4.85 -9.03
CA ILE A 39 12.55 -5.61 -8.28
C ILE A 39 13.91 -5.52 -8.97
N ASP A 40 13.96 -5.80 -10.28
CA ASP A 40 15.19 -5.77 -11.07
C ASP A 40 15.84 -4.38 -11.05
N LEU A 41 15.04 -3.32 -11.26
CA LEU A 41 15.52 -1.93 -11.19
C LEU A 41 16.04 -1.58 -9.79
N SER A 42 15.30 -1.97 -8.75
CA SER A 42 15.69 -1.69 -7.36
C SER A 42 16.99 -2.41 -7.00
N GLN A 43 17.17 -3.66 -7.44
CA GLN A 43 18.39 -4.43 -7.25
C GLN A 43 19.58 -3.75 -7.96
N ALA A 44 19.41 -3.31 -9.21
CA ALA A 44 20.45 -2.60 -9.94
C ALA A 44 20.89 -1.30 -9.24
N ILE A 45 19.92 -0.52 -8.72
CA ILE A 45 20.21 0.70 -7.93
C ILE A 45 20.95 0.33 -6.65
N ILE A 46 20.51 -0.69 -5.91
CA ILE A 46 21.18 -1.11 -4.67
C ILE A 46 22.62 -1.55 -4.95
N ASP A 47 22.84 -2.32 -6.03
CA ASP A 47 24.17 -2.81 -6.39
C ASP A 47 25.13 -1.68 -6.78
N GLU A 48 24.66 -0.65 -7.49
CA GLU A 48 25.46 0.53 -7.85
C GLU A 48 25.90 1.34 -6.61
N TYR A 49 25.13 1.28 -5.52
CA TYR A 49 25.37 2.05 -4.30
C TYR A 49 25.90 1.19 -3.14
N ARG A 50 26.14 -0.11 -3.34
CA ARG A 50 26.50 -1.08 -2.29
C ARG A 50 27.69 -0.65 -1.42
N ASP A 51 28.73 -0.10 -2.05
CA ASP A 51 29.97 0.32 -1.39
C ASP A 51 30.05 1.84 -1.18
N LYS A 52 29.00 2.58 -1.55
CA LYS A 52 28.92 4.02 -1.33
C LYS A 52 28.40 4.29 0.09
N PRO A 53 28.75 5.44 0.71
CA PRO A 53 28.18 5.84 1.99
C PRO A 53 26.64 5.80 1.90
N ASN A 54 25.98 5.43 3.00
CA ASN A 54 24.51 5.41 3.09
C ASN A 54 23.95 6.84 3.09
N GLU A 55 24.02 7.49 1.93
CA GLU A 55 23.29 8.71 1.63
C GLU A 55 21.84 8.29 1.41
N LEU A 56 21.06 8.24 2.49
CA LEU A 56 19.62 8.01 2.43
C LEU A 56 19.02 8.95 1.37
N ARG A 57 18.59 8.38 0.23
CA ARG A 57 17.74 9.07 -0.75
C ARG A 57 16.32 9.19 -0.19
N MET A 58 16.17 9.95 0.89
CA MET A 58 14.90 10.40 1.43
C MET A 58 14.86 11.93 1.36
N PRO A 59 13.79 12.52 0.81
CA PRO A 59 13.23 12.23 -0.50
C PRO A 59 13.28 13.48 -1.40
N ILE A 60 12.87 13.26 -2.65
CA ILE A 60 13.07 14.13 -3.81
C ILE A 60 12.26 15.44 -3.72
N TRP A 61 11.34 15.60 -2.74
CA TRP A 61 10.44 16.76 -2.71
C TRP A 61 11.15 18.09 -2.44
N GLU A 62 12.34 18.08 -1.83
CA GLU A 62 13.17 19.29 -1.73
C GLU A 62 13.64 19.81 -3.10
N SER A 63 13.66 18.93 -4.10
CA SER A 63 14.05 19.22 -5.48
C SER A 63 12.86 19.25 -6.47
N TRP A 64 11.63 19.07 -5.97
CA TRP A 64 10.42 19.13 -6.80
C TRP A 64 9.75 20.50 -6.71
N THR A 65 9.18 20.95 -7.82
CA THR A 65 8.26 22.09 -7.83
C THR A 65 6.90 21.68 -7.26
N ASP A 66 6.11 22.66 -6.82
CA ASP A 66 4.74 22.43 -6.36
C ASP A 66 3.91 21.67 -7.41
N GLN A 67 4.08 21.97 -8.70
CA GLN A 67 3.38 21.28 -9.77
C GLN A 67 3.74 19.80 -9.84
N GLN A 68 5.04 19.46 -9.71
CA GLN A 68 5.49 18.06 -9.69
C GLN A 68 4.92 17.31 -8.48
N MET A 69 4.80 17.96 -7.32
CA MET A 69 4.14 17.38 -6.16
C MET A 69 2.65 17.14 -6.41
N LEU A 70 1.94 18.14 -6.96
CA LEU A 70 0.52 18.03 -7.30
C LEU A 70 0.26 16.89 -8.30
N ASP A 71 1.11 16.72 -9.31
CA ASP A 71 1.01 15.64 -10.28
C ASP A 71 1.26 14.25 -9.65
N HIS A 72 2.03 14.20 -8.56
CA HIS A 72 2.34 12.96 -7.85
C HIS A 72 1.26 12.56 -6.83
N ILE A 73 0.56 13.53 -6.21
CA ILE A 73 -0.43 13.28 -5.15
C ILE A 73 -1.50 12.23 -5.52
N PRO A 74 -2.12 12.25 -6.71
CA PRO A 74 -3.15 11.27 -7.07
C PRO A 74 -2.66 9.82 -6.94
N ARG A 75 -1.41 9.57 -7.32
CA ARG A 75 -0.79 8.26 -7.19
C ARG A 75 -0.61 7.85 -5.73
N MET A 76 -0.19 8.78 -4.87
CA MET A 76 -0.07 8.52 -3.42
C MET A 76 -1.42 8.29 -2.76
N ALA A 77 -2.46 8.99 -3.20
CA ALA A 77 -3.82 8.76 -2.73
C ALA A 77 -4.31 7.33 -3.05
N VAL A 78 -4.02 6.80 -4.25
CA VAL A 78 -4.37 5.41 -4.61
C VAL A 78 -3.65 4.41 -3.71
N VAL A 79 -2.35 4.58 -3.47
CA VAL A 79 -1.59 3.69 -2.57
C VAL A 79 -2.15 3.77 -1.15
N ALA A 80 -2.46 4.97 -0.65
CA ALA A 80 -3.06 5.15 0.66
C ALA A 80 -4.42 4.45 0.78
N GLN A 81 -5.28 4.56 -0.25
CA GLN A 81 -6.57 3.87 -0.30
C GLN A 81 -6.42 2.35 -0.23
N GLN A 82 -5.43 1.77 -0.93
CA GLN A 82 -5.17 0.33 -0.89
C GLN A 82 -4.76 -0.13 0.51
N VAL A 83 -3.83 0.58 1.15
CA VAL A 83 -3.38 0.26 2.51
C VAL A 83 -4.54 0.36 3.51
N GLU A 84 -5.38 1.39 3.39
CA GLU A 84 -6.56 1.56 4.23
C GLU A 84 -7.60 0.44 4.03
N ALA A 85 -7.87 0.04 2.78
CA ALA A 85 -8.80 -1.04 2.46
C ALA A 85 -8.34 -2.40 3.03
N ASP A 86 -7.04 -2.68 2.93
CA ASP A 86 -6.46 -3.87 3.54
C ASP A 86 -6.55 -3.80 5.05
N LEU A 87 -6.14 -2.68 5.68
CA LEU A 87 -6.26 -2.51 7.13
C LEU A 87 -7.70 -2.70 7.63
N ARG A 88 -8.69 -2.16 6.90
CA ARG A 88 -10.12 -2.39 7.19
C ARG A 88 -10.47 -3.86 7.17
N SER A 89 -10.04 -4.60 6.16
CA SER A 89 -10.29 -6.05 6.05
C SER A 89 -9.74 -6.83 7.25
N TRP A 90 -8.54 -6.48 7.72
CA TRP A 90 -7.96 -7.07 8.92
C TRP A 90 -8.74 -6.72 10.18
N VAL A 91 -9.12 -5.44 10.36
CA VAL A 91 -9.93 -5.01 11.51
C VAL A 91 -11.29 -5.70 11.52
N SER A 92 -11.96 -5.80 10.37
CA SER A 92 -13.23 -6.52 10.22
C SER A 92 -13.11 -7.98 10.62
N GLU A 93 -12.03 -8.66 10.22
CA GLU A 93 -11.77 -10.05 10.64
C GLU A 93 -11.50 -10.16 12.16
N LEU A 94 -10.76 -9.22 12.75
CA LEU A 94 -10.56 -9.16 14.21
C LEU A 94 -11.89 -8.96 14.95
N ARG A 95 -12.77 -8.10 14.42
CA ARG A 95 -14.12 -7.88 14.95
C ARG A 95 -14.98 -9.13 14.85
N ARG A 96 -14.94 -9.83 13.72
CA ARG A 96 -15.63 -11.12 13.52
C ARG A 96 -15.16 -12.19 14.52
N ARG A 97 -13.88 -12.16 14.90
CA ARG A 97 -13.29 -13.04 15.93
C ARG A 97 -13.53 -12.59 17.37
N GLY A 98 -14.30 -11.51 17.59
CA GLY A 98 -14.66 -11.04 18.93
C GLY A 98 -13.63 -10.14 19.62
N VAL A 99 -12.56 -9.73 18.93
CA VAL A 99 -11.57 -8.79 19.50
C VAL A 99 -12.23 -7.45 19.77
N THR A 100 -12.03 -6.86 20.96
CA THR A 100 -12.70 -5.61 21.37
C THR A 100 -12.12 -4.36 20.69
N TRP A 101 -12.93 -3.31 20.55
CA TRP A 101 -12.49 -2.01 20.03
C TRP A 101 -11.40 -1.38 20.91
N ALA A 102 -11.40 -1.67 22.21
CA ALA A 102 -10.34 -1.22 23.11
C ALA A 102 -9.00 -1.87 22.75
N LYS A 103 -9.00 -3.17 22.43
CA LYS A 103 -7.78 -3.87 22.03
C LYS A 103 -7.28 -3.42 20.65
N ILE A 104 -8.19 -3.23 19.70
CA ILE A 104 -7.86 -2.71 18.36
C ILE A 104 -7.28 -1.29 18.46
N GLY A 105 -7.92 -0.40 19.21
CA GLY A 105 -7.41 0.96 19.43
C GLY A 105 -6.02 0.96 20.05
N GLN A 106 -5.81 0.15 21.11
CA GLN A 106 -4.49 -0.02 21.73
C GLN A 106 -3.42 -0.46 20.72
N THR A 107 -3.71 -1.45 19.86
CA THR A 107 -2.77 -1.92 18.84
C THR A 107 -2.44 -0.84 17.80
N LEU A 108 -3.42 -0.01 17.45
CA LEU A 108 -3.25 1.07 16.48
C LEU A 108 -2.70 2.37 17.08
N GLY A 109 -2.47 2.42 18.40
CA GLY A 109 -2.03 3.63 19.10
C GLY A 109 -3.08 4.75 19.15
N ILE A 110 -4.37 4.41 19.01
CA ILE A 110 -5.48 5.37 19.02
C ILE A 110 -6.51 5.02 20.11
N THR A 111 -7.43 5.94 20.40
CA THR A 111 -8.48 5.70 21.39
C THR A 111 -9.46 4.63 20.91
N ARG A 112 -10.16 3.97 21.85
CA ARG A 112 -11.29 3.06 21.53
C ARG A 112 -12.32 3.74 20.63
N GLN A 113 -12.65 5.00 20.91
CA GLN A 113 -13.62 5.77 20.16
C GLN A 113 -13.13 6.00 18.72
N SER A 114 -11.89 6.46 18.54
CA SER A 114 -11.30 6.66 17.21
C SER A 114 -11.24 5.37 16.39
N ALA A 115 -10.94 4.23 17.03
CA ALA A 115 -10.98 2.93 16.37
C ALA A 115 -12.40 2.54 15.94
N TRP A 116 -13.41 2.79 16.78
CA TRP A 116 -14.80 2.53 16.43
C TRP A 116 -15.28 3.45 15.31
N GLU A 117 -15.06 4.77 15.40
CA GLU A 117 -15.45 5.74 14.38
C GLU A 117 -14.82 5.44 13.01
N ARG A 118 -13.55 5.00 13.00
CA ARG A 118 -12.83 4.70 11.76
C ARG A 118 -13.28 3.40 11.09
N PHE A 119 -13.63 2.37 11.86
CA PHE A 119 -13.75 0.99 11.36
C PHE A 119 -15.09 0.29 11.66
N ALA A 120 -16.00 0.87 12.45
CA ALA A 120 -17.25 0.19 12.80
C ALA A 120 -18.34 0.29 11.71
N GLY A 121 -18.15 1.14 10.70
CA GLY A 121 -19.06 1.33 9.59
C GLY A 121 -18.43 0.88 8.27
N GLU A 122 -18.83 -0.31 7.83
CA GLU A 122 -19.06 -0.80 6.46
C GLU A 122 -19.54 -2.26 6.54
#